data_AF-A0A1Q3RUM0-F1
#
_entry.id   AF-A0A1Q3RUM0-F1
#
_cell.length_a   1.000
_cell.length_b   1.000
_cell.length_c   1.000
_cell.angle_alpha   90.00
_cell.angle_beta   90.00
_cell.angle_gamma   90.00
#
_symmetry.space_group_name_H-M   'P 1'
#
loop_
_entity.id
_entity.type
_entity.pdbx_description
1 polymer ?
#
loop_
_entity_poly.entity_id
_entity_poly.type
_entity_poly.pdbx_seq_one_letter_code
_entity_poly.pdbx_strand_id
1 'polypeptide(L)'
;MKEQILELLKSDSLQGYFSGIDLFLDSYRNNSLTSADLDHEMIERTCAVFLIERWAEHEDWNAALDKFMEVLPGYSEYLSHEDVGHHLRGLAIFIDGIYGGEIDLSGFIYPSGNVYINAQTAAQSLKEFFKEQNDEASAGLFEEIEAFFDSIASGQFGAARILTELRDWSVEMAQGFYVVMSRTEYNRVWMLRSLYKVVDSPIIREHVFEKFLNVLRSMRVQYEENGENEKLEQMDEFIETVVAASKGD
;
A
#
# COMPACT_ATOMS: atom_id res chain seq x y z
N MET A 1 -5.18 3.16 -25.70
CA MET A 1 -4.33 2.68 -24.59
C MET A 1 -4.87 3.15 -23.25
N LYS A 2 -4.94 4.47 -22.99
CA LYS A 2 -5.53 5.04 -21.77
C LYS A 2 -6.85 4.39 -21.33
N GLU A 3 -7.83 4.30 -22.24
CA GLU A 3 -9.15 3.73 -21.94
C GLU A 3 -9.09 2.28 -21.48
N GLN A 4 -8.25 1.46 -22.13
CA GLN A 4 -8.06 0.05 -21.77
C GLN A 4 -7.44 -0.09 -20.37
N ILE A 5 -6.47 0.76 -20.03
CA ILE A 5 -5.88 0.77 -18.69
C ILE A 5 -6.93 1.20 -17.66
N LEU A 6 -7.71 2.24 -17.95
CA LEU A 6 -8.78 2.70 -17.06
C LEU A 6 -9.86 1.64 -16.85
N GLU A 7 -10.21 0.86 -17.87
CA GLU A 7 -11.14 -0.27 -17.77
C GLU A 7 -10.60 -1.33 -16.80
N LEU A 8 -9.32 -1.69 -16.92
CA LEU A 8 -8.67 -2.63 -16.00
C LEU A 8 -8.58 -2.08 -14.58
N LEU A 9 -8.23 -0.80 -14.40
CA LEU A 9 -8.21 -0.12 -13.09
C LEU A 9 -9.62 0.13 -12.51
N LYS A 10 -10.69 -0.25 -13.23
CA LYS A 10 -12.09 -0.27 -12.78
C LYS A 10 -12.58 -1.69 -12.52
N SER A 11 -11.74 -2.71 -12.71
CA SER A 11 -12.10 -4.10 -12.49
C SER A 11 -12.52 -4.37 -11.05
N ASP A 12 -13.61 -5.11 -10.88
CA ASP A 12 -14.07 -5.61 -9.58
C ASP A 12 -13.15 -6.73 -9.05
N SER A 13 -12.36 -7.37 -9.92
CA SER A 13 -11.32 -8.34 -9.52
C SER A 13 -9.98 -7.68 -9.23
N LEU A 14 -9.27 -8.16 -8.20
CA LEU A 14 -7.89 -7.74 -7.88
C LEU A 14 -6.95 -8.01 -9.05
N GLN A 15 -7.09 -9.19 -9.68
CA GLN A 15 -6.25 -9.58 -10.80
C GLN A 15 -6.40 -8.62 -12.00
N GLY A 16 -7.63 -8.24 -12.34
CA GLY A 16 -7.90 -7.27 -13.41
C GLY A 16 -7.33 -5.90 -13.06
N TYR A 17 -7.47 -5.46 -11.81
CA TYR A 17 -6.91 -4.20 -11.32
C TYR A 17 -5.37 -4.18 -11.44
N PHE A 18 -4.68 -5.22 -10.97
CA PHE A 18 -3.21 -5.33 -11.08
C PHE A 18 -2.74 -5.42 -12.53
N SER A 19 -3.49 -6.12 -13.39
CA SER A 19 -3.22 -6.12 -14.83
C SER A 19 -3.27 -4.71 -15.44
N GLY A 20 -4.10 -3.81 -14.88
CA GLY A 20 -4.14 -2.40 -15.26
C GLY A 20 -2.88 -1.64 -14.84
N ILE A 21 -2.36 -1.89 -13.64
CA ILE A 21 -1.09 -1.30 -13.16
C ILE A 21 0.07 -1.75 -14.06
N ASP A 22 0.17 -3.04 -14.34
CA ASP A 22 1.22 -3.60 -15.20
C ASP A 22 1.13 -3.03 -16.62
N LEU A 23 -0.08 -3.01 -17.19
CA LEU A 23 -0.30 -2.45 -18.53
C LEU A 23 0.05 -0.97 -18.60
N PHE A 24 -0.25 -0.19 -17.56
CA PHE A 24 0.19 1.22 -17.49
C PHE A 24 1.71 1.28 -17.57
N LEU A 25 2.41 0.62 -16.65
CA LEU A 25 3.85 0.71 -16.55
C LEU A 25 4.54 0.31 -17.87
N ASP A 26 4.11 -0.79 -18.47
CA ASP A 26 4.63 -1.25 -19.75
C ASP A 26 4.33 -0.28 -20.90
N SER A 27 3.11 0.26 -20.95
CA SER A 27 2.69 1.23 -21.98
C SER A 27 3.43 2.55 -21.87
N TYR A 28 3.77 2.99 -20.66
CA TYR A 28 4.57 4.19 -20.47
C TYR A 28 6.02 3.96 -20.92
N ARG A 29 6.64 2.83 -20.56
CA ARG A 29 8.01 2.50 -20.95
C ARG A 29 8.22 2.32 -22.45
N ASN A 30 7.22 1.76 -23.13
CA ASN A 30 7.29 1.55 -24.57
C ASN A 30 6.79 2.75 -25.39
N ASN A 31 6.48 3.88 -24.73
CA ASN A 31 5.94 5.11 -25.32
C ASN A 31 4.58 4.96 -26.04
N SER A 32 3.81 3.92 -25.73
CA SER A 32 2.41 3.78 -26.18
C SER A 32 1.42 4.62 -25.36
N LEU A 33 1.89 5.15 -24.24
CA LEU A 33 1.22 6.11 -23.38
C LEU A 33 2.23 7.18 -22.95
N THR A 34 1.88 8.46 -23.07
CA THR A 34 2.75 9.59 -22.70
C THR A 34 2.13 10.41 -21.58
N SER A 35 2.90 11.30 -20.93
CA SER A 35 2.35 12.21 -19.90
C SER A 35 1.19 13.06 -20.39
N ALA A 36 1.09 13.36 -21.69
CA ALA A 36 -0.02 14.11 -22.26
C ALA A 36 -1.36 13.35 -22.25
N ASP A 37 -1.31 12.01 -22.15
CA ASP A 37 -2.49 11.15 -22.07
C ASP A 37 -3.01 11.02 -20.63
N LEU A 38 -2.19 11.37 -19.64
CA LEU A 38 -2.46 11.14 -18.22
C LEU A 38 -3.27 12.29 -17.63
N ASP A 39 -4.29 11.94 -16.85
CA ASP A 39 -5.18 12.88 -16.17
C ASP A 39 -5.37 12.52 -14.69
N HIS A 40 -6.28 13.23 -14.05
CA HIS A 40 -6.66 13.01 -12.66
C HIS A 40 -7.08 11.56 -12.40
N GLU A 41 -8.04 11.03 -13.19
CA GLU A 41 -8.62 9.71 -12.96
C GLU A 41 -7.56 8.61 -13.06
N MET A 42 -6.70 8.69 -14.07
CA MET A 42 -5.63 7.73 -14.28
C MET A 42 -4.69 7.63 -13.08
N ILE A 43 -4.24 8.79 -12.57
CA ILE A 43 -3.31 8.83 -11.43
C ILE A 43 -4.02 8.44 -10.13
N GLU A 44 -5.24 8.94 -9.89
CA GLU A 44 -6.01 8.58 -8.70
C GLU A 44 -6.25 7.07 -8.64
N ARG A 45 -6.70 6.44 -9.72
CA ARG A 45 -6.94 5.00 -9.77
C ARG A 45 -5.66 4.18 -9.62
N THR A 46 -4.55 4.63 -10.20
CA THR A 46 -3.25 3.96 -10.03
C THR A 46 -2.77 4.04 -8.58
N CYS A 47 -2.97 5.19 -7.93
CA CYS A 47 -2.57 5.41 -6.55
C CYS A 47 -3.52 4.74 -5.55
N ALA A 48 -4.75 4.41 -5.94
CA ALA A 48 -5.75 3.78 -5.06
C ALA A 48 -5.24 2.47 -4.42
N VAL A 49 -4.30 1.78 -5.05
CA VAL A 49 -3.55 0.62 -4.52
C VAL A 49 -2.90 0.87 -3.14
N PHE A 50 -2.67 2.13 -2.76
CA PHE A 50 -2.09 2.50 -1.46
C PHE A 50 -3.13 2.72 -0.35
N LEU A 51 -4.42 2.66 -0.69
CA LEU A 51 -5.54 2.78 0.23
C LEU A 51 -6.05 1.39 0.60
N ILE A 52 -5.75 0.96 1.83
CA ILE A 52 -6.10 -0.38 2.33
C ILE A 52 -7.60 -0.65 2.25
N GLU A 53 -8.38 0.35 2.65
CA GLU A 53 -9.85 0.31 2.66
C GLU A 53 -10.49 0.18 1.27
N ARG A 54 -9.73 0.41 0.18
CA ARG A 54 -10.25 0.19 -1.17
C ARG A 54 -10.10 -1.26 -1.63
N TRP A 55 -9.32 -2.09 -0.94
CA TRP A 55 -9.25 -3.51 -1.29
C TRP A 55 -10.55 -4.25 -1.05
N ALA A 56 -11.30 -3.83 -0.03
CA ALA A 56 -12.63 -4.37 0.27
C ALA A 56 -13.65 -4.12 -0.85
N GLU A 57 -13.36 -3.22 -1.81
CA GLU A 57 -14.17 -3.00 -3.01
C GLU A 57 -14.06 -4.17 -4.00
N HIS A 58 -13.06 -5.07 -3.86
CA HIS A 58 -12.85 -6.21 -4.76
C HIS A 58 -13.43 -7.52 -4.22
N GLU A 59 -14.15 -8.27 -5.05
CA GLU A 59 -14.83 -9.51 -4.63
C GLU A 59 -13.82 -10.58 -4.16
N ASP A 60 -12.72 -10.74 -4.91
CA ASP A 60 -11.68 -11.73 -4.62
C ASP A 60 -10.95 -11.46 -3.29
N TRP A 61 -10.91 -10.19 -2.85
CA TRP A 61 -10.33 -9.81 -1.56
C TRP A 61 -11.14 -10.40 -0.41
N ASN A 62 -12.44 -10.13 -0.38
CA ASN A 62 -13.31 -10.59 0.70
C ASN A 62 -13.37 -12.13 0.71
N ALA A 63 -13.49 -12.76 -0.46
CA ALA A 63 -13.51 -14.22 -0.57
C ALA A 63 -12.22 -14.88 -0.04
N ALA A 64 -11.06 -14.28 -0.31
CA ALA A 64 -9.79 -14.77 0.22
C ALA A 64 -9.70 -14.61 1.75
N LEU A 65 -10.06 -13.44 2.28
CA LEU A 65 -10.04 -13.21 3.72
C LEU A 65 -11.02 -14.10 4.48
N ASP A 66 -12.25 -14.28 3.98
CA ASP A 66 -13.25 -15.18 4.56
C ASP A 66 -12.68 -16.60 4.70
N LYS A 67 -12.06 -17.10 3.64
CA LYS A 67 -11.39 -18.40 3.65
C LYS A 67 -10.28 -18.45 4.70
N PHE A 68 -9.41 -17.44 4.75
CA PHE A 68 -8.29 -17.41 5.71
C PHE A 68 -8.78 -17.37 7.16
N MET A 69 -9.82 -16.60 7.44
CA MET A 69 -10.45 -16.51 8.76
C MET A 69 -11.09 -17.85 9.20
N GLU A 70 -11.60 -18.65 8.26
CA GLU A 70 -12.13 -19.98 8.55
C GLU A 70 -11.03 -20.98 8.91
N VAL A 71 -9.90 -20.96 8.19
CA VAL A 71 -8.89 -22.03 8.25
C VAL A 71 -7.77 -21.77 9.27
N LEU A 72 -7.33 -20.53 9.44
CA LEU A 72 -6.19 -20.19 10.32
C LEU A 72 -6.37 -20.62 11.79
N PRO A 73 -7.58 -20.56 12.40
CA PRO A 73 -7.78 -21.06 13.76
C PRO A 73 -7.41 -22.53 13.95
N GLY A 74 -7.44 -23.34 12.88
CA GLY A 74 -7.02 -24.74 12.89
C GLY A 74 -5.55 -24.95 13.24
N TYR A 75 -4.71 -23.91 13.13
CA TYR A 75 -3.27 -23.97 13.39
C TYR A 75 -2.88 -23.47 14.79
N SER A 76 -3.85 -23.26 15.68
CA SER A 76 -3.61 -22.66 17.01
C SER A 76 -2.55 -23.38 17.86
N GLU A 77 -2.33 -24.68 17.67
CA GLU A 77 -1.29 -25.45 18.37
C GLU A 77 0.14 -25.00 18.02
N TYR A 78 0.35 -24.39 16.85
CA TYR A 78 1.65 -23.89 16.41
C TYR A 78 1.99 -22.49 16.96
N LEU A 79 1.06 -21.81 17.63
CA LEU A 79 1.27 -20.45 18.16
C LEU A 79 2.37 -20.35 19.23
N SER A 80 2.70 -21.47 19.87
CA SER A 80 3.80 -21.59 20.84
C SER A 80 5.08 -22.19 20.25
N HIS A 81 5.09 -22.53 18.96
CA HIS A 81 6.27 -23.10 18.30
C HIS A 81 7.35 -22.03 18.14
N GLU A 82 8.60 -22.35 18.53
CA GLU A 82 9.70 -21.36 18.56
C GLU A 82 10.02 -20.81 17.16
N ASP A 83 10.04 -21.68 16.15
CA ASP A 83 10.41 -21.28 14.79
C ASP A 83 9.31 -20.53 14.02
N VAL A 84 8.04 -20.88 14.24
CA VAL A 84 6.92 -20.41 13.38
C VAL A 84 5.77 -19.75 14.12
N GLY A 85 5.71 -19.85 15.45
CA GLY A 85 4.58 -19.35 16.23
C GLY A 85 4.41 -17.83 16.13
N HIS A 86 5.51 -17.10 15.99
CA HIS A 86 5.47 -15.66 15.73
C HIS A 86 4.96 -15.31 14.32
N HIS A 87 5.35 -16.07 13.29
CA HIS A 87 4.85 -15.87 11.93
C HIS A 87 3.35 -16.12 11.84
N LEU A 88 2.88 -17.22 12.43
CA LEU A 88 1.45 -17.54 12.46
C LEU A 88 0.65 -16.48 13.22
N ARG A 89 1.15 -16.02 14.37
CA ARG A 89 0.50 -14.97 15.17
C ARG A 89 0.43 -13.65 14.43
N GLY A 90 1.54 -13.22 13.80
CA GLY A 90 1.58 -12.03 12.97
C GLY A 90 0.58 -12.08 11.84
N LEU A 91 0.57 -13.19 11.10
CA LEU A 91 -0.35 -13.40 9.99
C LEU A 91 -1.82 -13.39 10.43
N ALA A 92 -2.14 -14.10 11.52
CA ALA A 92 -3.51 -14.17 12.03
C ALA A 92 -4.02 -12.80 12.53
N ILE A 93 -3.21 -12.07 13.31
CA ILE A 93 -3.57 -10.73 13.80
C ILE A 93 -3.73 -9.76 12.64
N PHE A 94 -2.83 -9.81 11.66
CA PHE A 94 -2.91 -8.93 10.50
C PHE A 94 -4.15 -9.20 9.65
N ILE A 95 -4.46 -10.47 9.38
CA ILE A 95 -5.65 -10.86 8.61
C ILE A 95 -6.93 -10.48 9.35
N ASP A 96 -7.01 -10.71 10.65
CA ASP A 96 -8.15 -10.29 11.48
C ASP A 96 -8.33 -8.77 11.46
N GLY A 97 -7.22 -8.03 11.61
CA GLY A 97 -7.21 -6.57 11.51
C GLY A 97 -7.75 -6.08 10.17
N ILE A 98 -7.18 -6.53 9.04
CA ILE A 98 -7.59 -6.04 7.72
C ILE A 98 -9.01 -6.48 7.36
N TYR A 99 -9.47 -7.61 7.88
CA TYR A 99 -10.87 -8.05 7.78
C TYR A 99 -11.81 -7.10 8.53
N GLY A 100 -11.37 -6.57 9.68
CA GLY A 100 -12.03 -5.51 10.44
C GLY A 100 -11.85 -4.09 9.89
N GLY A 101 -11.05 -3.90 8.84
CA GLY A 101 -10.76 -2.60 8.24
C GLY A 101 -9.61 -1.83 8.90
N GLU A 102 -8.80 -2.48 9.73
CA GLU A 102 -7.65 -1.88 10.43
C GLU A 102 -6.33 -2.57 10.03
N ILE A 103 -5.19 -1.90 10.17
CA ILE A 103 -3.90 -2.59 10.13
C ILE A 103 -3.43 -2.81 11.56
N ASP A 104 -3.28 -4.08 11.93
CA ASP A 104 -2.58 -4.49 13.14
C ASP A 104 -1.32 -5.29 12.79
N LEU A 105 -0.15 -4.71 13.10
CA LEU A 105 1.15 -5.36 12.91
C LEU A 105 1.75 -5.91 14.21
N SER A 106 1.03 -5.81 15.33
CA SER A 106 1.53 -6.15 16.66
C SER A 106 1.95 -7.61 16.81
N GLY A 107 1.42 -8.48 15.95
CA GLY A 107 1.80 -9.89 15.92
C GLY A 107 3.12 -10.19 15.22
N PHE A 108 3.67 -9.28 14.40
CA PHE A 108 4.95 -9.48 13.72
C PHE A 108 6.12 -9.08 14.63
N ILE A 109 7.22 -9.84 14.58
CA ILE A 109 8.44 -9.53 15.37
C ILE A 109 9.11 -8.24 14.87
N TYR A 110 9.20 -8.08 13.55
CA TYR A 110 9.88 -6.96 12.90
C TYR A 110 8.95 -6.31 11.87
N PRO A 111 7.90 -5.59 12.31
CA PRO A 111 7.06 -4.87 11.38
C PRO A 111 7.91 -3.81 10.68
N SER A 112 8.02 -3.93 9.36
CA SER A 112 8.81 -2.98 8.57
C SER A 112 8.10 -2.63 7.26
N GLY A 113 8.26 -1.37 6.84
CA GLY A 113 7.91 -0.92 5.49
C GLY A 113 6.47 -1.25 5.06
N ASN A 114 6.37 -1.87 3.88
CA ASN A 114 5.11 -2.28 3.28
C ASN A 114 4.51 -3.47 4.04
N VAL A 115 3.32 -3.26 4.62
CA VAL A 115 2.67 -4.22 5.51
C VAL A 115 2.41 -5.59 4.89
N TYR A 116 2.05 -5.63 3.60
CA TYR A 116 1.72 -6.88 2.91
C TYR A 116 2.95 -7.77 2.68
N ILE A 117 4.15 -7.19 2.63
CA ILE A 117 5.40 -7.95 2.56
C ILE A 117 5.65 -8.72 3.86
N ASN A 118 5.28 -8.16 5.01
CA ASN A 118 5.42 -8.86 6.29
C ASN A 118 4.51 -10.10 6.32
N ALA A 119 3.27 -9.95 5.85
CA ALA A 119 2.31 -11.06 5.74
C ALA A 119 2.76 -12.13 4.74
N GLN A 120 3.20 -11.71 3.55
CA GLN A 120 3.81 -12.60 2.55
C GLN A 120 4.98 -13.40 3.14
N THR A 121 5.94 -12.71 3.76
CA THR A 121 7.15 -13.35 4.32
C THR A 121 6.78 -14.35 5.41
N ALA A 122 5.82 -13.99 6.28
CA ALA A 122 5.35 -14.91 7.32
C ALA A 122 4.67 -16.15 6.72
N ALA A 123 3.85 -15.98 5.68
CA ALA A 123 3.22 -17.08 4.97
C ALA A 123 4.27 -17.98 4.29
N GLN A 124 5.30 -17.39 3.67
CA GLN A 124 6.42 -18.15 3.10
C GLN A 124 7.13 -19.01 4.15
N SER A 125 7.47 -18.45 5.32
CA SER A 125 8.10 -19.21 6.41
C SER A 125 7.23 -20.38 6.87
N LEU A 126 5.91 -20.17 7.00
CA LEU A 126 4.97 -21.22 7.39
C LEU A 126 4.86 -22.31 6.31
N LYS A 127 4.78 -21.91 5.03
CA LYS A 127 4.80 -22.82 3.89
C LYS A 127 6.05 -23.71 3.92
N GLU A 128 7.23 -23.12 4.09
CA GLU A 128 8.50 -23.86 4.14
C GLU A 128 8.53 -24.84 5.30
N PHE A 129 8.11 -24.42 6.49
CA PHE A 129 8.00 -25.28 7.66
C PHE A 129 7.08 -26.49 7.43
N PHE A 130 5.87 -26.30 6.90
CA PHE A 130 4.95 -27.41 6.66
C PHE A 130 5.42 -28.34 5.53
N LYS A 131 6.13 -27.81 4.53
CA LYS A 131 6.82 -28.64 3.51
C LYS A 131 7.86 -29.56 4.16
N GLU A 132 8.65 -29.06 5.11
CA GLU A 132 9.64 -29.87 5.83
C GLU A 132 8.99 -30.98 6.69
N GLN A 133 7.79 -30.73 7.21
CA GLN A 133 7.00 -31.72 7.95
C GLN A 133 6.26 -32.73 7.04
N ASN A 134 6.36 -32.59 5.71
CA ASN A 134 5.58 -33.35 4.72
C ASN A 134 4.06 -33.18 4.87
N ASP A 135 3.62 -32.00 5.35
CA ASP A 135 2.21 -31.62 5.39
C ASP A 135 1.87 -30.75 4.17
N GLU A 136 1.57 -31.42 3.05
CA GLU A 136 1.25 -30.79 1.77
C GLU A 136 -0.04 -29.95 1.84
N ALA A 137 -1.00 -30.31 2.68
CA ALA A 137 -2.26 -29.58 2.79
C ALA A 137 -2.02 -28.19 3.42
N SER A 138 -1.28 -28.15 4.52
CA SER A 138 -0.92 -26.91 5.19
C SER A 138 0.05 -26.07 4.36
N ALA A 139 1.04 -26.71 3.73
CA ALA A 139 1.93 -26.05 2.79
C ALA A 139 1.17 -25.37 1.65
N GLY A 140 0.18 -26.05 1.07
CA GLY A 140 -0.68 -25.50 0.00
C GLY A 140 -1.47 -24.29 0.46
N LEU A 141 -2.05 -24.32 1.67
CA LEU A 141 -2.74 -23.16 2.23
C LEU A 141 -1.83 -21.94 2.37
N PHE A 142 -0.64 -22.10 2.96
CA PHE A 142 0.27 -20.97 3.16
C PHE A 142 0.89 -20.48 1.85
N GLU A 143 1.02 -21.33 0.84
CA GLU A 143 1.38 -20.91 -0.52
C GLU A 143 0.30 -20.02 -1.15
N GLU A 144 -0.98 -20.31 -0.94
CA GLU A 144 -2.08 -19.44 -1.40
C GLU A 144 -2.09 -18.09 -0.67
N ILE A 145 -1.87 -18.08 0.65
CA ILE A 145 -1.81 -16.83 1.44
C ILE A 145 -0.61 -15.98 1.00
N GLU A 146 0.54 -16.59 0.79
CA GLU A 146 1.74 -15.92 0.27
C GLU A 146 1.46 -15.27 -1.09
N ALA A 147 0.91 -16.03 -2.04
CA ALA A 147 0.61 -15.54 -3.38
C ALA A 147 -0.40 -14.38 -3.36
N PHE A 148 -1.41 -14.44 -2.49
CA PHE A 148 -2.39 -13.37 -2.31
C PHE A 148 -1.70 -12.07 -1.89
N PHE A 149 -0.93 -12.08 -0.80
CA PHE A 149 -0.25 -10.87 -0.32
C PHE A 149 0.88 -10.39 -1.23
N ASP A 150 1.59 -11.30 -1.90
CA ASP A 150 2.60 -10.95 -2.90
C ASP A 150 1.99 -10.18 -4.08
N SER A 151 0.79 -10.57 -4.54
CA SER A 151 0.12 -9.86 -5.64
C SER A 151 -0.18 -8.40 -5.29
N ILE A 152 -0.61 -8.15 -4.04
CA ILE A 152 -0.92 -6.81 -3.53
C ILE A 152 0.35 -5.98 -3.38
N ALA A 153 1.38 -6.55 -2.75
CA ALA A 153 2.67 -5.89 -2.60
C ALA A 153 3.28 -5.54 -3.97
N SER A 154 3.23 -6.48 -4.92
CA SER A 154 3.67 -6.29 -6.30
C SER A 154 2.91 -5.17 -7.01
N GLY A 155 1.58 -5.12 -6.88
CA GLY A 155 0.77 -4.03 -7.41
C GLY A 155 1.18 -2.66 -6.85
N GLN A 156 1.42 -2.58 -5.53
CA GLN A 156 1.89 -1.35 -4.88
C GLN A 156 3.27 -0.92 -5.39
N PHE A 157 4.19 -1.88 -5.57
CA PHE A 157 5.50 -1.59 -6.19
C PHE A 157 5.37 -1.15 -7.64
N GLY A 158 4.46 -1.75 -8.42
CA GLY A 158 4.15 -1.36 -9.78
C GLY A 158 3.70 0.11 -9.86
N ALA A 159 2.73 0.50 -9.02
CA ALA A 159 2.26 1.87 -8.94
C ALA A 159 3.35 2.85 -8.47
N ALA A 160 4.12 2.49 -7.45
CA ALA A 160 5.25 3.31 -6.99
C ALA A 160 6.27 3.49 -8.12
N ARG A 161 6.51 2.44 -8.91
CA ARG A 161 7.41 2.50 -10.05
C ARG A 161 6.89 3.42 -11.15
N ILE A 162 5.59 3.40 -11.46
CA ILE A 162 4.95 4.38 -12.35
C ILE A 162 5.25 5.80 -11.87
N LEU A 163 4.96 6.11 -10.61
CA LEU A 163 5.18 7.45 -10.04
C LEU A 163 6.65 7.89 -10.14
N THR A 164 7.60 6.98 -9.91
CA THR A 164 9.04 7.27 -10.07
C THR A 164 9.51 7.35 -11.53
N GLU A 165 8.73 6.89 -12.50
CA GLU A 165 9.06 6.92 -13.93
C GLU A 165 8.46 8.13 -14.65
N LEU A 166 7.34 8.67 -14.15
CA LEU A 166 6.76 9.93 -14.63
C LEU A 166 7.73 11.10 -14.42
N ARG A 167 7.98 11.87 -15.49
CA ARG A 167 8.88 13.04 -15.48
C ARG A 167 8.11 14.34 -15.61
N ASP A 168 7.16 14.36 -16.54
CA ASP A 168 6.31 15.50 -16.78
C ASP A 168 4.98 15.30 -16.06
N TRP A 169 4.62 16.28 -15.23
CA TRP A 169 3.43 16.26 -14.39
C TRP A 169 2.54 17.44 -14.76
N SER A 170 1.24 17.16 -14.94
CA SER A 170 0.21 18.20 -15.06
C SER A 170 -0.42 18.49 -13.69
N VAL A 171 -1.15 19.61 -13.60
CA VAL A 171 -1.93 19.95 -12.40
C VAL A 171 -2.97 18.87 -12.10
N GLU A 172 -3.63 18.33 -13.13
CA GLU A 172 -4.64 17.27 -12.98
C GLU A 172 -4.04 16.00 -12.38
N MET A 173 -2.86 15.58 -12.86
CA MET A 173 -2.14 14.43 -12.32
C MET A 173 -1.77 14.65 -10.85
N ALA A 174 -1.23 15.83 -10.51
CA ALA A 174 -0.87 16.17 -9.14
C ALA A 174 -2.08 16.18 -8.20
N GLN A 175 -3.25 16.60 -8.69
CA GLN A 175 -4.51 16.54 -7.95
C GLN A 175 -4.96 15.10 -7.69
N GLY A 176 -4.93 14.22 -8.71
CA GLY A 176 -5.27 12.80 -8.55
C GLY A 176 -4.37 12.10 -7.53
N PHE A 177 -3.06 12.38 -7.59
CA PHE A 177 -2.10 11.90 -6.59
C PHE A 177 -2.45 12.42 -5.18
N TYR A 178 -2.70 13.73 -5.05
CA TYR A 178 -3.00 14.35 -3.75
C TYR A 178 -4.26 13.77 -3.10
N VAL A 179 -5.30 13.47 -3.88
CA VAL A 179 -6.55 12.87 -3.36
C VAL A 179 -6.24 11.58 -2.61
N VAL A 180 -5.48 10.68 -3.22
CA VAL A 180 -5.13 9.39 -2.59
C VAL A 180 -4.13 9.59 -1.45
N MET A 181 -3.05 10.36 -1.68
CA MET A 181 -2.01 10.61 -0.67
C MET A 181 -2.59 11.18 0.63
N SER A 182 -3.57 12.09 0.53
CA SER A 182 -4.22 12.68 1.71
C SER A 182 -5.05 11.69 2.51
N ARG A 183 -5.56 10.62 1.89
CA ARG A 183 -6.40 9.59 2.52
C ARG A 183 -5.61 8.41 3.08
N THR A 184 -4.48 8.05 2.48
CA THR A 184 -3.68 6.91 2.99
C THR A 184 -2.93 7.32 4.25
N GLU A 185 -2.98 6.51 5.31
CA GLU A 185 -2.19 6.76 6.53
C GLU A 185 -0.83 6.08 6.46
N TYR A 186 -0.81 4.78 6.19
CA TYR A 186 0.37 3.93 6.28
C TYR A 186 1.35 4.11 5.12
N ASN A 187 0.85 4.37 3.90
CA ASN A 187 1.68 4.44 2.71
C ASN A 187 2.06 5.87 2.31
N ARG A 188 1.63 6.88 3.08
CA ARG A 188 1.71 8.29 2.69
C ARG A 188 3.14 8.75 2.43
N VAL A 189 4.04 8.50 3.37
CA VAL A 189 5.45 8.89 3.25
C VAL A 189 6.10 8.21 2.05
N TRP A 190 5.77 6.94 1.82
CA TRP A 190 6.29 6.19 0.68
C TRP A 190 5.78 6.74 -0.66
N MET A 191 4.49 7.09 -0.75
CA MET A 191 3.93 7.79 -1.92
C MET A 191 4.64 9.11 -2.17
N LEU A 192 4.85 9.94 -1.13
CA LEU A 192 5.55 11.22 -1.28
C LEU A 192 7.00 11.03 -1.76
N ARG A 193 7.71 10.06 -1.20
CA ARG A 193 9.08 9.71 -1.63
C ARG A 193 9.17 9.19 -3.06
N SER A 194 8.10 8.61 -3.60
CA SER A 194 8.08 8.18 -5.01
C SER A 194 8.23 9.35 -6.00
N LEU A 195 7.99 10.59 -5.55
CA LEU A 195 8.14 11.81 -6.33
C LEU A 195 9.57 12.38 -6.34
N TYR A 196 10.57 11.72 -5.72
CA TYR A 196 11.93 12.26 -5.54
C TYR A 196 12.59 12.81 -6.83
N LYS A 197 12.26 12.28 -8.00
CA LYS A 197 12.81 12.74 -9.29
C LYS A 197 12.16 14.02 -9.83
N VAL A 198 11.03 14.43 -9.25
CA VAL A 198 10.20 15.54 -9.72
C VAL A 198 9.87 16.53 -8.59
N VAL A 199 10.55 16.46 -7.44
CA VAL A 199 10.36 17.39 -6.30
C VAL A 199 10.61 18.85 -6.67
N ASP A 200 11.44 19.11 -7.68
CA ASP A 200 11.72 20.45 -8.20
C ASP A 200 10.65 20.96 -9.18
N SER A 201 9.71 20.10 -9.61
CA SER A 201 8.59 20.53 -10.45
C SER A 201 7.73 21.54 -9.67
N PRO A 202 7.48 22.76 -10.21
CA PRO A 202 6.60 23.74 -9.58
C PRO A 202 5.21 23.17 -9.28
N ILE A 203 4.70 22.31 -10.17
CA ILE A 203 3.40 21.66 -10.02
C ILE A 203 3.37 20.72 -8.81
N ILE A 204 4.40 19.90 -8.65
CA ILE A 204 4.50 18.97 -7.50
C ILE A 204 4.71 19.74 -6.20
N ARG A 205 5.59 20.76 -6.23
CA ARG A 205 5.85 21.60 -5.07
C ARG A 205 4.57 22.30 -4.59
N GLU A 206 3.86 22.98 -5.47
CA GLU A 206 2.67 23.76 -5.13
C GLU A 206 1.48 22.86 -4.78
N HIS A 207 1.12 21.91 -5.66
CA HIS A 207 -0.13 21.17 -5.56
C HIS A 207 -0.06 19.90 -4.70
N VAL A 208 1.15 19.43 -4.36
CA VAL A 208 1.34 18.29 -3.46
C VAL A 208 1.97 18.72 -2.15
N PHE A 209 3.24 19.10 -2.15
CA PHE A 209 4.02 19.29 -0.92
C PHE A 209 3.57 20.53 -0.12
N GLU A 210 3.55 21.72 -0.72
CA GLU A 210 3.15 22.96 -0.04
C GLU A 210 1.70 22.89 0.40
N LYS A 211 0.81 22.40 -0.48
CA LYS A 211 -0.59 22.17 -0.15
C LYS A 211 -0.75 21.28 1.09
N PHE A 212 -0.04 20.16 1.15
CA PHE A 212 -0.13 19.24 2.29
C PHE A 212 0.49 19.82 3.55
N LEU A 213 1.68 20.43 3.46
CA LEU A 213 2.34 21.08 4.59
C LEU A 213 1.49 22.21 5.19
N ASN A 214 0.73 22.94 4.37
CA ASN A 214 -0.20 23.95 4.86
C ASN A 214 -1.31 23.34 5.71
N VAL A 215 -1.86 22.19 5.29
CA VAL A 215 -2.86 21.45 6.09
C VAL A 215 -2.25 20.98 7.41
N LEU A 216 -1.07 20.36 7.38
CA LEU A 216 -0.40 19.85 8.59
C LEU A 216 -0.08 20.97 9.58
N ARG A 217 0.44 22.11 9.09
CA ARG A 217 0.72 23.27 9.94
C ARG A 217 -0.54 23.85 10.55
N SER A 218 -1.65 23.91 9.81
CA SER A 218 -2.93 24.33 10.37
C SER A 218 -3.45 23.37 11.45
N MET A 219 -3.32 22.06 11.25
CA MET A 219 -3.69 21.06 12.26
C MET A 219 -2.80 21.16 13.51
N ARG A 220 -1.49 21.37 13.34
CA ARG A 220 -0.56 21.59 14.43
C ARG A 220 -0.97 22.79 15.30
N VAL A 221 -1.34 23.92 14.69
CA VAL A 221 -1.83 25.11 15.42
C VAL A 221 -3.09 24.77 16.23
N GLN A 222 -4.01 23.98 15.67
CA GLN A 222 -5.21 23.55 16.39
C GLN A 222 -4.87 22.67 17.61
N TYR A 223 -3.93 21.74 17.48
CA TYR A 223 -3.47 20.93 18.61
C TYR A 223 -2.82 21.77 19.71
N GLU A 224 -2.08 22.82 19.33
CA GLU A 224 -1.47 23.77 20.26
C GLU A 224 -2.54 24.58 21.01
N GLU A 225 -3.53 25.11 20.30
CA GLU A 225 -4.66 25.85 20.88
C GLU A 225 -5.51 24.97 21.83
N ASN A 226 -5.61 23.66 21.54
CA ASN A 226 -6.35 22.69 22.34
C ASN A 226 -5.53 22.09 23.50
N GLY A 227 -4.24 22.40 23.62
CA GLY A 227 -3.35 21.83 24.63
C GLY A 227 -3.04 20.34 24.46
N GLU A 228 -3.15 19.81 23.24
CA GLU A 228 -2.92 18.40 22.91
C GLU A 228 -1.43 18.08 22.71
N ASN A 229 -0.63 18.26 23.76
CA ASN A 229 0.85 18.20 23.68
C ASN A 229 1.40 16.89 23.10
N GLU A 230 0.78 15.74 23.38
CA GLU A 230 1.23 14.44 22.83
C GLU A 230 1.08 14.37 21.30
N LYS A 231 0.07 15.05 20.73
CA LYS A 231 -0.13 15.09 19.28
C LYS A 231 0.78 16.11 18.59
N LEU A 232 1.27 17.12 19.32
CA LEU A 232 2.19 18.12 18.77
C LEU A 232 3.52 17.49 18.37
N GLU A 233 4.10 16.66 19.23
CA GLU A 233 5.39 15.99 18.97
C GLU A 233 5.28 15.08 17.73
N GLN A 234 4.25 14.24 17.67
CA GLN A 234 3.99 13.38 16.51
C GLN A 234 3.76 14.18 15.22
N MET A 235 3.06 15.31 15.31
CA MET A 235 2.81 16.19 14.16
C MET A 235 4.09 16.88 13.70
N ASP A 236 4.97 17.30 14.61
CA ASP A 236 6.24 17.94 14.29
C ASP A 236 7.18 16.96 13.57
N GLU A 237 7.34 15.74 14.09
CA GLU A 237 8.10 14.67 13.42
C GLU A 237 7.53 14.36 12.02
N PHE A 238 6.21 14.35 11.89
CA PHE A 238 5.56 14.08 10.62
C PHE A 238 5.76 15.21 9.61
N ILE A 239 5.67 16.48 10.04
CA ILE A 239 5.99 17.65 9.21
C ILE A 239 7.44 17.59 8.75
N GLU A 240 8.39 17.27 9.63
CA GLU A 240 9.81 17.13 9.27
C GLU A 240 10.01 16.04 8.21
N THR A 241 9.32 14.91 8.34
CA THR A 241 9.36 13.82 7.36
C THR A 241 8.85 14.28 5.98
N VAL A 242 7.75 15.03 5.93
CA VAL A 242 7.22 15.57 4.67
C VAL A 242 8.16 16.63 4.08
N VAL A 243 8.81 17.45 4.93
CA VAL A 243 9.82 18.43 4.50
C VAL A 243 11.08 17.75 3.95
N ALA A 244 11.49 16.61 4.50
CA ALA A 244 12.59 15.82 3.96
C ALA A 244 12.21 15.25 2.58
N ALA A 245 11.03 14.63 2.46
CA ALA A 245 10.54 14.11 1.19
C ALA A 245 10.41 15.20 0.09
N SER A 246 10.05 16.44 0.45
CA SER A 246 9.96 17.55 -0.50
C SER A 246 11.32 18.06 -1.01
N LYS A 247 12.42 17.60 -0.40
CA LYS A 247 13.80 17.82 -0.85
C LYS A 247 14.38 16.63 -1.61
N GLY A 248 13.63 15.53 -1.72
CA GLY A 248 14.05 14.30 -2.37
C GLY A 248 14.75 13.28 -1.46
N ASP A 249 14.66 13.45 -0.14
CA ASP A 249 15.25 12.57 0.89
C ASP A 249 14.37 11.35 1.27
#